data_AF-A0A2H3TPY8-F1
#
_entry.id   AF-A0A2H3TPY8-F1
#
_cell.length_a   1.000
_cell.length_b   1.000
_cell.length_c   1.000
_cell.angle_alpha   90.00
_cell.angle_beta   90.00
_cell.angle_gamma   90.00
#
_symmetry.space_group_name_H-M   'P 1'
#
loop_
_entity.id
_entity.type
_entity.pdbx_description
1 polymer ?
#
loop_
_entity_poly.entity_id
_entity_poly.type
_entity_poly.pdbx_seq_one_letter_code
_entity_poly.pdbx_strand_id
1 'polypeptide(L)'
;MGRRSQHTAWYTASSLQRSSGLPCSNCTKSKKECKAGSFFLFRQGIKSKTSKTSKTRNKTRQDRSTTLPLTENNSDSLETSLPSDTALYPGSSSSRGPQAPTLTREQTSVLSSIDNDQTYQNPSNNPLSINELLCSEIDGTLPSGDCTTPLFIVKPGSLYLDRPIGQAIDHRGAELLLHFKTVIAKPWFEVTDPDFTNEALRRAPRCPLLLYSLLAVSSSHKSWFLDDPDIAQDYARYGEEYHEKCISLLLPMLNDSESITDGAFLACSTILRWYEELSAPIHGRDDARHLLGGYASVAESFRQDLPWEGFRQAALWIHLRQDIFNAVINQRVPRTNVNRLGIDRSSSPTDETTWAKRVLCLEAEVVEYCFSHEGSSIQRYTSLEVRLEDWDRQKPQTFTPVFYQERDPSQGVSFPIVSVLLDSCVFALSHYYFAMLMMLVHDPRMPKVGAQYLECQKEIRKKILHFLRLLCGLASSSPVPPARGMTCLALSLFGSWITDHAERDAAINVLRKVDQEDAWPTSSLRQDLRAQWESRD
;
A
#
# COMPACT_ATOMS: atom_id res chain seq x y z
N MET A 1 -33.75 -19.79 -25.29
CA MET A 1 -33.01 -21.00 -25.72
C MET A 1 -32.49 -20.72 -27.13
N GLY A 2 -31.22 -20.75 -27.51
CA GLY A 2 -29.93 -21.05 -26.91
C GLY A 2 -28.92 -21.22 -28.07
N ARG A 3 -27.62 -20.99 -27.80
CA ARG A 3 -26.40 -21.27 -28.61
C ARG A 3 -26.01 -20.19 -29.64
N ARG A 4 -24.85 -19.53 -29.49
CA ARG A 4 -23.41 -19.94 -29.61
C ARG A 4 -22.90 -19.99 -31.06
N SER A 5 -21.91 -19.13 -31.35
CA SER A 5 -20.83 -19.29 -32.35
C SER A 5 -19.74 -18.28 -31.95
N GLN A 6 -18.61 -18.65 -31.34
CA GLN A 6 -17.37 -19.12 -31.97
C GLN A 6 -16.98 -18.34 -33.24
N HIS A 7 -15.89 -17.56 -33.13
CA HIS A 7 -14.95 -17.30 -34.22
C HIS A 7 -13.53 -17.25 -33.65
N THR A 8 -12.71 -18.17 -34.14
CA THR A 8 -11.25 -18.21 -34.01
C THR A 8 -10.67 -17.50 -35.22
N ALA A 9 -9.68 -16.63 -35.04
CA ALA A 9 -8.79 -16.19 -36.12
C ALA A 9 -7.39 -15.86 -35.59
N TRP A 10 -6.49 -16.75 -35.99
CA TRP A 10 -5.04 -16.68 -36.06
C TRP A 10 -4.49 -15.31 -36.48
N TYR A 11 -3.42 -14.83 -35.81
CA TYR A 11 -2.31 -14.16 -36.48
C TYR A 11 -0.98 -14.46 -35.78
N THR A 12 -0.05 -14.92 -36.61
CA THR A 12 1.34 -15.32 -36.35
C THR A 12 2.23 -14.15 -35.97
N ALA A 13 3.11 -14.38 -35.00
CA ALA A 13 4.26 -13.54 -34.71
C ALA A 13 5.37 -13.79 -35.77
N SER A 14 5.70 -12.76 -36.56
CA SER A 14 7.02 -12.63 -37.21
C SER A 14 7.21 -11.24 -37.82
N SER A 15 8.10 -10.46 -37.22
CA SER A 15 9.07 -9.52 -37.83
C SER A 15 9.34 -8.32 -36.92
N LEU A 16 10.42 -8.46 -36.13
CA LEU A 16 11.13 -7.35 -35.51
C LEU A 16 11.74 -6.48 -36.62
N GLN A 17 11.25 -5.26 -36.78
CA GLN A 17 12.01 -4.16 -37.35
C GLN A 17 11.92 -2.96 -36.41
N ARG A 18 13.09 -2.48 -35.97
CA ARG A 18 13.27 -1.19 -35.27
C ARG A 18 12.53 -0.11 -36.07
N SER A 19 11.50 0.50 -35.48
CA SER A 19 10.88 1.70 -36.05
C SER A 19 10.93 2.85 -35.03
N SER A 20 11.53 3.94 -35.48
CA SER A 20 11.46 5.27 -34.91
C SER A 20 9.99 5.67 -34.70
N GLY A 21 9.69 6.23 -33.53
CA GLY A 21 8.33 6.60 -33.14
C GLY A 21 7.64 7.51 -34.14
N LEU A 22 6.35 7.26 -34.36
CA LEU A 22 5.48 8.12 -35.19
C LEU A 22 5.38 9.53 -34.56
N PRO A 23 5.48 10.61 -35.36
CA PRO A 23 5.41 11.99 -34.85
C PRO A 23 4.00 12.35 -34.35
N CYS A 24 3.92 13.23 -33.34
CA CYS A 24 2.63 13.68 -32.80
C CYS A 24 1.84 14.53 -33.81
N SER A 25 0.52 14.66 -33.63
CA SER A 25 -0.39 15.31 -34.58
C SER A 25 -0.02 16.75 -34.94
N ASN A 26 0.61 17.48 -34.02
CA ASN A 26 1.06 18.85 -34.28
C ASN A 26 2.31 18.87 -35.16
N CYS A 27 3.27 17.97 -34.93
CA CYS A 27 4.46 17.83 -35.77
C CYS A 27 4.12 17.32 -37.17
N THR A 28 3.12 16.42 -37.29
CA THR A 28 2.59 15.98 -38.58
C THR A 28 1.97 17.14 -39.36
N LYS A 29 1.20 18.00 -38.69
CA LYS A 29 0.57 19.18 -39.32
C LYS A 29 1.60 20.25 -39.71
N SER A 30 2.66 20.43 -38.91
CA SER A 30 3.67 21.46 -39.16
C SER A 30 4.84 21.01 -40.04
N LYS A 31 4.89 19.74 -40.46
CA LYS A 31 6.01 19.12 -41.22
C LYS A 31 7.39 19.38 -40.59
N LYS A 32 7.47 19.36 -39.24
CA LYS A 32 8.72 19.53 -38.49
C LYS A 32 9.10 18.22 -37.81
N GLU A 33 10.40 17.97 -37.68
CA GLU A 33 10.94 16.81 -36.98
C GLU A 33 10.55 16.84 -35.49
N CYS A 34 10.04 15.71 -34.98
CA CYS A 34 9.54 15.61 -33.61
C CYS A 34 10.70 15.31 -32.66
N LYS A 35 11.25 16.34 -32.00
CA LYS A 35 12.36 16.23 -31.03
C LYS A 35 11.91 15.97 -29.58
N ALA A 36 10.61 15.81 -29.33
CA ALA A 36 10.14 15.40 -28.02
C ALA A 36 10.50 13.92 -27.83
N GLY A 37 11.48 13.65 -26.96
CA GLY A 37 11.74 12.31 -26.42
C GLY A 37 10.45 11.72 -25.85
N SER A 38 10.38 10.39 -25.77
CA SER A 38 9.21 9.63 -25.34
C SER A 38 8.63 10.17 -24.02
N PHE A 39 7.66 11.07 -24.10
CA PHE A 39 6.85 11.48 -22.97
C PHE A 39 5.50 10.79 -23.10
N PHE A 40 5.25 9.95 -22.11
CA PHE A 40 4.03 9.21 -21.78
C PHE A 40 2.76 9.82 -22.39
N LEU A 41 2.15 9.10 -23.32
CA LEU A 41 0.79 9.32 -23.75
C LEU A 41 0.04 8.00 -23.55
N PHE A 42 -0.92 8.00 -22.63
CA PHE A 42 -2.05 7.09 -22.72
C PHE A 42 -2.60 7.20 -24.16
N ARG A 43 -2.56 6.09 -24.91
CA ARG A 43 -3.15 6.04 -26.26
C ARG A 43 -4.63 6.41 -26.14
N GLN A 44 -5.02 7.55 -26.70
CA GLN A 44 -6.43 7.88 -26.86
C GLN A 44 -7.12 6.81 -27.71
N GLY A 45 -8.12 6.13 -27.14
CA GLY A 45 -9.08 5.32 -27.87
C GLY A 45 -9.78 6.16 -28.95
N ILE A 46 -9.92 5.58 -30.13
CA ILE A 46 -10.47 6.20 -31.34
C ILE A 46 -11.88 6.75 -31.05
N LYS A 47 -12.05 8.07 -31.14
CA LYS A 47 -13.38 8.71 -31.19
C LYS A 47 -14.06 8.31 -32.50
N SER A 48 -15.13 7.50 -32.45
CA SER A 48 -15.98 7.30 -33.61
C SER A 48 -16.82 8.57 -33.84
N LYS A 49 -16.62 9.20 -34.99
CA LYS A 49 -17.49 10.29 -35.45
C LYS A 49 -18.75 9.67 -36.04
N THR A 50 -19.89 9.95 -35.43
CA THR A 50 -21.20 9.81 -36.07
C THR A 50 -21.32 10.81 -37.23
N SER A 51 -21.56 10.33 -38.45
CA SER A 51 -22.13 11.14 -39.52
C SER A 51 -23.30 10.39 -40.18
N LYS A 52 -24.44 11.08 -40.26
CA LYS A 52 -25.67 10.67 -40.93
C LYS A 52 -25.45 10.54 -42.45
N THR A 53 -26.02 9.49 -43.07
CA THR A 53 -26.77 9.57 -44.36
C THR A 53 -27.54 8.27 -44.68
N SER A 54 -28.87 8.41 -44.66
CA SER A 54 -29.94 7.86 -45.52
C SER A 54 -29.75 6.70 -46.54
N LYS A 55 -30.74 5.78 -46.49
CA LYS A 55 -31.39 4.97 -47.58
C LYS A 55 -30.50 3.86 -48.23
N THR A 56 -30.91 2.63 -48.56
CA THR A 56 -32.22 2.02 -48.90
C THR A 56 -32.08 0.47 -48.95
N ARG A 57 -33.05 -0.25 -48.37
CA ARG A 57 -33.81 -1.44 -48.88
C ARG A 57 -33.13 -2.70 -49.49
N ASN A 58 -33.69 -3.86 -49.07
CA ASN A 58 -33.85 -5.18 -49.75
C ASN A 58 -32.63 -6.11 -49.84
N LYS A 59 -32.70 -7.45 -49.78
CA LYS A 59 -33.70 -8.50 -49.41
C LYS A 59 -32.95 -9.86 -49.57
N THR A 60 -33.42 -10.92 -48.87
CA THR A 60 -33.29 -12.37 -49.21
C THR A 60 -31.88 -13.03 -49.23
N ARG A 61 -31.66 -14.34 -49.02
CA ARG A 61 -32.27 -15.51 -48.31
C ARG A 61 -31.36 -16.72 -48.70
N GLN A 62 -31.48 -17.84 -47.98
CA GLN A 62 -31.07 -19.23 -48.31
C GLN A 62 -29.60 -19.61 -48.09
N ASP A 63 -29.26 -20.53 -47.18
CA ASP A 63 -29.55 -21.98 -47.04
C ASP A 63 -28.53 -22.86 -47.77
N ARG A 64 -27.71 -23.63 -47.03
CA ARG A 64 -27.79 -25.10 -46.96
C ARG A 64 -26.64 -25.73 -46.16
N SER A 65 -27.03 -26.81 -45.49
CA SER A 65 -26.34 -27.72 -44.58
C SER A 65 -25.65 -28.88 -45.33
N THR A 66 -24.53 -29.44 -44.83
CA THR A 66 -24.23 -30.91 -44.90
C THR A 66 -23.02 -31.33 -44.00
N THR A 67 -23.34 -32.06 -42.92
CA THR A 67 -22.84 -33.39 -42.44
C THR A 67 -21.34 -33.80 -42.46
N LEU A 68 -20.79 -34.05 -41.24
CA LEU A 68 -19.95 -35.16 -40.66
C LEU A 68 -19.11 -36.10 -41.58
N PRO A 69 -18.01 -36.79 -41.11
CA PRO A 69 -17.88 -37.43 -39.79
C PRO A 69 -16.47 -37.48 -39.12
N LEU A 70 -16.49 -38.10 -37.93
CA LEU A 70 -15.45 -38.42 -36.95
C LEU A 70 -14.44 -39.50 -37.40
N THR A 71 -13.24 -39.48 -36.82
CA THR A 71 -12.49 -40.69 -36.40
C THR A 71 -11.60 -40.40 -35.18
N GLU A 72 -11.59 -41.36 -34.26
CA GLU A 72 -10.77 -41.46 -33.05
C GLU A 72 -9.36 -42.03 -33.34
N ASN A 73 -8.41 -41.83 -32.41
CA ASN A 73 -7.57 -42.89 -31.83
C ASN A 73 -6.63 -42.35 -30.72
N ASN A 74 -6.79 -42.88 -29.49
CA ASN A 74 -5.83 -43.51 -28.57
C ASN A 74 -4.31 -43.25 -28.74
N SER A 75 -3.42 -43.32 -27.73
CA SER A 75 -3.42 -43.49 -26.26
C SER A 75 -1.94 -43.42 -25.79
N ASP A 76 -1.74 -43.45 -24.46
CA ASP A 76 -0.58 -43.96 -23.71
C ASP A 76 0.46 -43.02 -23.07
N SER A 77 0.96 -43.56 -21.96
CA SER A 77 1.47 -42.99 -20.70
C SER A 77 2.88 -43.52 -20.35
N LEU A 78 3.39 -43.10 -19.16
CA LEU A 78 4.63 -43.51 -18.44
C LEU A 78 5.93 -42.80 -18.87
N GLU A 79 6.96 -42.51 -18.05
CA GLU A 79 7.27 -42.42 -16.61
C GLU A 79 8.75 -41.93 -16.53
N THR A 80 9.14 -41.31 -15.41
CA THR A 80 10.47 -41.25 -14.73
C THR A 80 11.82 -41.19 -15.48
N SER A 81 12.73 -40.26 -15.08
CA SER A 81 14.04 -40.52 -14.42
C SER A 81 15.11 -39.40 -14.55
N LEU A 82 15.92 -39.26 -13.48
CA LEU A 82 17.15 -38.46 -13.31
C LEU A 82 18.32 -38.97 -14.17
N PRO A 83 19.44 -38.21 -14.26
CA PRO A 83 20.66 -38.70 -13.59
C PRO A 83 21.56 -37.64 -12.92
N SER A 84 22.42 -38.16 -12.03
CA SER A 84 23.50 -37.51 -11.28
C SER A 84 24.84 -37.57 -12.05
N ASP A 85 25.81 -36.72 -11.69
CA ASP A 85 27.24 -37.05 -11.84
C ASP A 85 28.14 -36.36 -10.79
N THR A 86 29.17 -37.10 -10.37
CA THR A 86 30.06 -36.87 -9.22
C THR A 86 31.53 -36.83 -9.66
N ALA A 87 32.35 -35.93 -9.12
CA ALA A 87 33.83 -36.02 -8.95
C ALA A 87 34.37 -34.65 -8.50
N LEU A 88 35.42 -34.42 -7.69
CA LEU A 88 36.30 -35.17 -6.78
C LEU A 88 37.18 -34.07 -6.11
N TYR A 89 37.34 -34.07 -4.78
CA TYR A 89 38.39 -33.31 -4.04
C TYR A 89 39.66 -34.18 -3.90
N PRO A 90 40.86 -33.58 -3.79
CA PRO A 90 41.48 -33.29 -2.47
C PRO A 90 42.29 -31.96 -2.49
N GLY A 91 42.68 -31.26 -1.42
CA GLY A 91 42.61 -31.36 0.03
C GLY A 91 43.67 -30.41 0.65
N SER A 92 43.29 -29.61 1.65
CA SER A 92 44.12 -28.90 2.67
C SER A 92 45.13 -27.81 2.20
N SER A 93 45.45 -26.70 2.91
CA SER A 93 44.99 -26.04 4.14
C SER A 93 45.67 -24.65 4.26
N SER A 94 44.96 -23.61 4.70
CA SER A 94 45.42 -22.62 5.70
C SER A 94 44.41 -21.46 5.87
N SER A 95 43.73 -21.51 7.01
CA SER A 95 43.13 -20.44 7.82
C SER A 95 43.20 -18.97 7.35
N ARG A 96 42.03 -18.39 7.03
CA ARG A 96 41.62 -17.03 7.39
C ARG A 96 40.09 -17.00 7.54
N GLY A 97 39.61 -16.83 8.77
CA GLY A 97 38.16 -16.78 9.07
C GLY A 97 37.50 -15.51 8.51
N PRO A 98 36.19 -15.54 8.21
CA PRO A 98 35.47 -14.38 7.73
C PRO A 98 35.21 -13.41 8.89
N GLN A 99 35.62 -12.15 8.69
CA GLN A 99 35.32 -11.03 9.58
C GLN A 99 33.80 -10.76 9.57
N ALA A 100 33.22 -10.68 10.77
CA ALA A 100 31.87 -10.20 10.99
C ALA A 100 31.74 -8.74 10.52
N PRO A 101 30.64 -8.32 9.86
CA PRO A 101 30.39 -6.92 9.59
C PRO A 101 30.07 -6.20 10.91
N THR A 102 30.86 -5.19 11.22
CA THR A 102 30.71 -4.33 12.40
C THR A 102 29.39 -3.54 12.32
N LEU A 103 28.58 -3.60 13.38
CA LEU A 103 27.36 -2.82 13.58
C LEU A 103 27.64 -1.32 13.40
N THR A 104 26.86 -0.63 12.56
CA THR A 104 26.90 0.83 12.48
C THR A 104 26.19 1.45 13.69
N ARG A 105 26.78 2.52 14.23
CA ARG A 105 26.38 3.28 15.43
C ARG A 105 24.91 3.75 15.46
N GLU A 106 24.20 3.72 14.33
CA GLU A 106 22.77 4.05 14.23
C GLU A 106 21.86 2.92 14.74
N GLN A 107 22.25 1.65 14.61
CA GLN A 107 21.44 0.49 15.02
C GLN A 107 21.40 0.32 16.55
N THR A 108 22.49 0.66 17.24
CA THR A 108 22.55 0.67 18.71
C THR A 108 21.72 1.82 19.30
N SER A 109 21.49 2.89 18.53
CA SER A 109 20.70 4.04 18.98
C SER A 109 19.21 3.72 19.12
N VAL A 110 18.69 2.72 18.38
CA VAL A 110 17.27 2.35 18.41
C VAL A 110 16.89 1.69 19.73
N LEU A 111 17.73 0.79 20.27
CA LEU A 111 17.52 0.22 21.62
C LEU A 111 17.65 1.29 22.71
N SER A 112 18.63 2.20 22.61
CA SER A 112 18.83 3.23 23.64
C SER A 112 17.82 4.38 23.58
N SER A 113 17.14 4.59 22.45
CA SER A 113 16.08 5.60 22.31
C SER A 113 14.76 5.12 22.92
N ILE A 114 14.56 3.81 23.03
CA ILE A 114 13.41 3.21 23.74
C ILE A 114 13.54 3.42 25.25
N ASP A 115 14.77 3.41 25.78
CA ASP A 115 15.05 3.59 27.22
C ASP A 115 15.02 5.05 27.71
N ASN A 116 15.18 6.04 26.83
CA ASN A 116 15.45 7.43 27.23
C ASN A 116 14.27 8.42 27.11
N ASP A 117 13.08 7.98 26.70
CA ASP A 117 11.93 8.87 26.61
C ASP A 117 11.24 9.01 27.99
N GLN A 118 11.68 10.00 28.77
CA GLN A 118 11.29 10.27 30.16
C GLN A 118 9.82 10.72 30.37
N THR A 119 8.90 10.42 29.45
CA THR A 119 7.50 10.84 29.57
C THR A 119 6.63 9.82 30.32
N TYR A 120 7.15 8.63 30.63
CA TYR A 120 6.50 7.66 31.52
C TYR A 120 6.92 7.88 32.99
N GLN A 121 6.50 8.99 33.60
CA GLN A 121 6.47 9.06 35.06
C GLN A 121 5.12 8.55 35.58
N ASN A 122 5.20 7.32 36.08
CA ASN A 122 4.17 6.51 36.70
C ASN A 122 3.82 7.04 38.12
N PRO A 123 2.55 7.18 38.50
CA PRO A 123 2.14 7.04 39.89
C PRO A 123 1.33 5.75 40.08
N SER A 124 1.80 4.93 41.02
CA SER A 124 1.23 3.65 41.52
C SER A 124 1.53 2.37 40.72
N ASN A 125 2.77 1.89 40.89
CA ASN A 125 3.11 0.47 40.75
C ASN A 125 2.32 -0.36 41.77
N ASN A 126 1.24 -1.00 41.32
CA ASN A 126 0.91 -2.35 41.74
C ASN A 126 0.78 -3.17 40.45
N PRO A 127 1.43 -4.34 40.33
CA PRO A 127 1.21 -5.23 39.21
C PRO A 127 -0.20 -5.79 39.35
N LEU A 128 -1.19 -5.12 38.76
CA LEU A 128 -2.52 -5.69 38.58
C LEU A 128 -2.32 -7.00 37.82
N SER A 129 -2.69 -8.10 38.47
CA SER A 129 -2.59 -9.41 37.84
C SER A 129 -3.45 -9.38 36.57
N ILE A 130 -2.98 -9.95 35.47
CA ILE A 130 -3.79 -10.19 34.25
C ILE A 130 -5.17 -10.82 34.61
N ASN A 131 -5.24 -11.50 35.76
CA ASN A 131 -6.45 -12.06 36.34
C ASN A 131 -7.47 -11.03 36.86
N GLU A 132 -7.04 -9.86 37.37
CA GLU A 132 -7.95 -8.83 37.88
C GLU A 132 -8.66 -8.05 36.75
N LEU A 133 -8.00 -7.91 35.59
CA LEU A 133 -8.54 -7.19 34.43
C LEU A 133 -9.57 -8.00 33.60
N LEU A 134 -9.62 -9.32 33.80
CA LEU A 134 -10.61 -10.22 33.19
C LEU A 134 -11.82 -10.49 34.11
N CYS A 135 -11.76 -10.07 35.37
CA CYS A 135 -12.79 -10.34 36.39
C CYS A 135 -13.63 -9.12 36.78
N SER A 136 -13.39 -7.93 36.21
CA SER A 136 -14.16 -6.72 36.56
C SER A 136 -15.55 -6.64 35.91
N GLU A 137 -15.95 -7.61 35.07
CA GLU A 137 -17.29 -7.69 34.47
C GLU A 137 -18.23 -8.67 35.17
N ILE A 138 -18.35 -8.61 36.50
CA ILE A 138 -19.52 -9.18 37.17
C ILE A 138 -19.90 -8.30 38.36
N ASP A 139 -20.66 -7.24 38.11
CA ASP A 139 -21.49 -6.66 39.17
C ASP A 139 -22.84 -6.21 38.60
N GLY A 140 -23.91 -6.90 39.03
CA GLY A 140 -25.27 -6.67 38.53
C GLY A 140 -26.22 -7.87 38.62
N THR A 141 -26.34 -8.48 39.80
CA THR A 141 -27.46 -9.35 40.24
C THR A 141 -27.87 -10.56 39.40
N LEU A 142 -27.48 -11.78 39.81
CA LEU A 142 -28.28 -13.03 39.78
C LEU A 142 -27.56 -14.13 40.63
N PRO A 143 -28.28 -15.15 41.15
CA PRO A 143 -27.87 -15.91 42.33
C PRO A 143 -26.91 -17.07 42.02
N SER A 144 -26.01 -17.30 42.99
CA SER A 144 -25.21 -18.50 43.25
C SER A 144 -25.43 -19.70 42.32
N GLY A 145 -24.58 -19.82 41.31
CA GLY A 145 -24.33 -21.05 40.55
C GLY A 145 -22.85 -21.11 40.20
N ASP A 146 -22.19 -22.21 40.56
CA ASP A 146 -20.76 -22.45 40.40
C ASP A 146 -20.27 -22.15 38.97
N CYS A 147 -19.54 -21.04 38.80
CA CYS A 147 -18.87 -20.70 37.54
C CYS A 147 -17.38 -20.99 37.65
N THR A 148 -17.00 -22.27 37.65
CA THR A 148 -15.62 -22.71 37.43
C THR A 148 -15.29 -22.71 35.94
N THR A 149 -15.01 -21.53 35.39
CA THR A 149 -14.31 -21.42 34.08
C THR A 149 -12.87 -21.01 34.38
N PRO A 150 -11.84 -21.81 34.06
CA PRO A 150 -10.47 -21.48 34.41
C PRO A 150 -9.99 -20.24 33.65
N LEU A 151 -9.37 -19.29 34.38
CA LEU A 151 -8.74 -18.08 33.86
C LEU A 151 -7.71 -18.39 32.76
N PHE A 152 -7.74 -17.62 31.67
CA PHE A 152 -6.80 -17.71 30.56
C PHE A 152 -5.46 -17.09 30.94
N ILE A 153 -4.54 -17.86 31.51
CA ILE A 153 -3.17 -17.42 31.77
C ILE A 153 -2.37 -17.50 30.47
N VAL A 154 -2.17 -16.37 29.80
CA VAL A 154 -1.10 -16.24 28.80
C VAL A 154 0.22 -16.27 29.57
N LYS A 155 1.08 -17.27 29.33
CA LYS A 155 2.45 -17.22 29.88
C LYS A 155 3.13 -15.94 29.34
N PRO A 156 3.84 -15.16 30.18
CA PRO A 156 4.59 -14.00 29.69
C PRO A 156 5.47 -14.40 28.49
N GLY A 157 5.32 -13.69 27.36
CA GLY A 157 6.01 -14.00 26.10
C GLY A 157 5.33 -15.05 25.21
N SER A 158 4.15 -15.57 25.56
CA SER A 158 3.40 -16.47 24.67
C SER A 158 2.40 -15.70 23.82
N LEU A 159 2.52 -15.79 22.49
CA LEU A 159 1.60 -15.15 21.54
C LEU A 159 0.25 -15.85 21.39
N TYR A 160 0.22 -17.16 21.62
CA TYR A 160 -0.92 -18.02 21.30
C TYR A 160 -1.38 -18.80 22.54
N LEU A 161 -2.69 -18.82 22.74
CA LEU A 161 -3.35 -19.61 23.76
C LEU A 161 -3.58 -21.05 23.27
N ASP A 162 -3.37 -22.01 24.16
CA ASP A 162 -3.63 -23.44 23.90
C ASP A 162 -5.10 -23.73 23.57
N ARG A 163 -6.02 -22.91 24.10
CA ARG A 163 -7.46 -22.99 23.83
C ARG A 163 -7.96 -21.65 23.27
N PRO A 164 -8.82 -21.68 22.24
CA PRO A 164 -9.40 -20.45 21.71
C PRO A 164 -10.28 -19.73 22.74
N ILE A 165 -10.27 -18.40 22.69
CA ILE A 165 -11.08 -17.44 23.45
C ILE A 165 -12.56 -17.48 23.00
N GLY A 166 -12.99 -18.53 22.30
CA GLY A 166 -14.29 -18.60 21.61
C GLY A 166 -15.52 -18.48 22.51
N GLN A 167 -15.37 -18.51 23.84
CA GLN A 167 -16.44 -18.28 24.82
C GLN A 167 -16.36 -16.91 25.52
N ALA A 168 -15.29 -16.14 25.33
CA ALA A 168 -15.11 -14.81 25.95
C ALA A 168 -15.20 -13.64 24.96
N ILE A 169 -15.42 -13.92 23.67
CA ILE A 169 -15.80 -12.87 22.71
C ILE A 169 -17.30 -12.62 22.89
N ASP A 170 -17.62 -11.48 23.48
CA ASP A 170 -18.98 -11.01 23.70
C ASP A 170 -19.64 -10.55 22.39
N HIS A 171 -20.91 -10.16 22.46
CA HIS A 171 -21.65 -9.70 21.29
C HIS A 171 -20.96 -8.50 20.61
N ARG A 172 -20.44 -7.54 21.39
CA ARG A 172 -19.74 -6.37 20.86
C ARG A 172 -18.44 -6.77 20.16
N GLY A 173 -17.64 -7.64 20.78
CA GLY A 173 -16.43 -8.17 20.15
C GLY A 173 -16.72 -8.86 18.82
N ALA A 174 -17.77 -9.66 18.74
CA ALA A 174 -18.18 -10.32 17.49
C ALA A 174 -18.61 -9.31 16.41
N GLU A 175 -19.39 -8.29 16.79
CA GLU A 175 -19.80 -7.19 15.91
C GLU A 175 -18.58 -6.42 15.36
N LEU A 176 -17.62 -6.08 16.21
CA LEU A 176 -16.40 -5.36 15.83
C LEU A 176 -15.53 -6.18 14.89
N LEU A 177 -15.37 -7.49 15.12
CA LEU A 177 -14.64 -8.37 14.20
C LEU A 177 -15.33 -8.47 12.83
N LEU A 178 -16.67 -8.48 12.80
CA LEU A 178 -17.42 -8.44 11.55
C LEU A 178 -17.26 -7.09 10.84
N HIS A 179 -17.25 -5.99 11.59
CA HIS A 179 -16.97 -4.65 11.07
C HIS A 179 -15.57 -4.57 10.45
N PHE A 180 -14.55 -5.12 11.12
CA PHE A 180 -13.20 -5.25 10.56
C PHE A 180 -13.24 -5.93 9.20
N LYS A 181 -13.81 -7.13 9.15
CA LYS A 181 -13.86 -7.96 7.95
C LYS A 181 -14.57 -7.29 6.78
N THR A 182 -15.69 -6.61 7.05
CA THR A 182 -16.62 -6.16 6.00
C THR A 182 -16.42 -4.72 5.55
N VAL A 183 -15.88 -3.86 6.44
CA VAL A 183 -15.75 -2.42 6.17
C VAL A 183 -14.28 -2.02 6.05
N ILE A 184 -13.42 -2.55 6.91
CA ILE A 184 -12.03 -2.07 7.06
C ILE A 184 -11.05 -2.86 6.19
N ALA A 185 -11.10 -4.19 6.31
CA ALA A 185 -9.98 -5.04 5.94
C ALA A 185 -9.65 -4.98 4.44
N LYS A 186 -10.68 -5.15 3.61
CA LYS A 186 -10.55 -5.11 2.15
C LYS A 186 -9.94 -3.81 1.61
N PRO A 187 -10.50 -2.62 1.90
CA PRO A 187 -9.97 -1.38 1.33
C PRO A 187 -8.59 -0.97 1.90
N TRP A 188 -8.24 -1.35 3.13
CA TRP A 188 -7.01 -0.89 3.79
C TRP A 188 -5.85 -1.87 3.79
N PHE A 189 -6.13 -3.16 3.96
CA PHE A 189 -5.11 -4.17 4.27
C PHE A 189 -4.92 -5.19 3.13
N GLU A 190 -5.93 -5.43 2.30
CA GLU A 190 -5.88 -6.49 1.27
C GLU A 190 -5.31 -6.03 -0.08
N VAL A 191 -5.07 -4.73 -0.26
CA VAL A 191 -4.70 -4.13 -1.55
C VAL A 191 -3.39 -4.70 -2.12
N THR A 192 -2.42 -4.96 -1.26
CA THR A 192 -1.14 -5.57 -1.63
C THR A 192 -1.06 -7.03 -1.27
N ASP A 193 -1.87 -7.53 -0.33
CA ASP A 193 -1.85 -8.94 0.05
C ASP A 193 -3.18 -9.37 0.68
N PRO A 194 -4.07 -10.05 -0.07
CA PRO A 194 -5.39 -10.41 0.42
C PRO A 194 -5.36 -11.48 1.52
N ASP A 195 -4.25 -12.20 1.69
CA ASP A 195 -4.14 -13.23 2.71
C ASP A 195 -4.03 -12.65 4.13
N PHE A 196 -3.66 -11.37 4.27
CA PHE A 196 -3.52 -10.69 5.55
C PHE A 196 -4.78 -10.84 6.42
N THR A 197 -5.94 -10.46 5.89
CA THR A 197 -7.20 -10.46 6.64
C THR A 197 -7.61 -11.85 7.06
N ASN A 198 -7.54 -12.81 6.12
CA ASN A 198 -7.94 -14.18 6.39
C ASN A 198 -7.09 -14.79 7.50
N GLU A 199 -5.79 -14.50 7.49
CA GLU A 199 -4.86 -15.05 8.48
C GLU A 199 -4.95 -14.32 9.83
N ALA A 200 -5.14 -13.00 9.84
CA ALA A 200 -5.41 -12.24 11.05
C ALA A 200 -6.69 -12.75 11.75
N LEU A 201 -7.79 -12.89 11.01
CA LEU A 201 -9.07 -13.39 11.55
C LEU A 201 -9.01 -14.87 11.94
N ARG A 202 -8.24 -15.70 11.22
CA ARG A 202 -8.04 -17.12 11.55
C ARG A 202 -7.31 -17.28 12.89
N ARG A 203 -6.34 -16.41 13.17
CA ARG A 203 -5.51 -16.47 14.39
C ARG A 203 -6.12 -15.73 15.58
N ALA A 204 -6.92 -14.69 15.35
CA ALA A 204 -7.48 -13.83 16.40
C ALA A 204 -8.12 -14.60 17.58
N PRO A 205 -8.93 -15.66 17.38
CA PRO A 205 -9.52 -16.40 18.49
C PRO A 205 -8.50 -17.08 19.43
N ARG A 206 -7.24 -17.27 19.01
CA ARG A 206 -6.17 -17.87 19.84
C ARG A 206 -5.03 -16.91 20.11
N CYS A 207 -5.04 -15.72 19.53
CA CYS A 207 -3.98 -14.73 19.66
C CYS A 207 -4.59 -13.46 20.27
N PRO A 208 -4.52 -13.29 21.61
CA PRO A 208 -5.04 -12.09 22.28
C PRO A 208 -4.50 -10.80 21.68
N LEU A 209 -3.23 -10.82 21.27
CA LEU A 209 -2.55 -9.69 20.65
C LEU A 209 -3.25 -9.22 19.36
N LEU A 210 -3.63 -10.16 18.49
CA LEU A 210 -4.38 -9.87 17.26
C LEU A 210 -5.84 -9.54 17.55
N LEU A 211 -6.46 -10.27 18.47
CA LEU A 211 -7.86 -10.04 18.83
C LEU A 211 -8.04 -8.58 19.28
N TYR A 212 -7.27 -8.15 20.27
CA TYR A 212 -7.40 -6.80 20.81
C TYR A 212 -7.02 -5.72 19.79
N SER A 213 -6.07 -5.95 18.89
CA SER A 213 -5.71 -4.92 17.89
C SER A 213 -6.81 -4.75 16.85
N LEU A 214 -7.43 -5.85 16.41
CA LEU A 214 -8.59 -5.84 15.52
C LEU A 214 -9.79 -5.14 16.19
N LEU A 215 -10.05 -5.41 17.47
CA LEU A 215 -11.12 -4.77 18.23
C LEU A 215 -10.86 -3.27 18.43
N ALA A 216 -9.63 -2.90 18.84
CA ALA A 216 -9.23 -1.51 19.06
C ALA A 216 -9.48 -0.65 17.82
N VAL A 217 -8.99 -1.13 16.67
CA VAL A 217 -9.10 -0.38 15.42
C VAL A 217 -10.52 -0.36 14.87
N SER A 218 -11.28 -1.44 15.05
CA SER A 218 -12.67 -1.51 14.60
C SER A 218 -13.57 -0.61 15.43
N SER A 219 -13.36 -0.58 16.74
CA SER A 219 -14.13 0.26 17.66
C SER A 219 -13.88 1.73 17.37
N SER A 220 -12.62 2.11 17.22
CA SER A 220 -12.23 3.47 16.86
C SER A 220 -12.72 3.84 15.47
N HIS A 221 -12.62 2.96 14.48
CA HIS A 221 -13.14 3.29 13.15
C HIS A 221 -14.65 3.44 13.18
N LYS A 222 -15.36 2.65 13.99
CA LYS A 222 -16.81 2.75 14.09
C LYS A 222 -17.26 4.05 14.74
N SER A 223 -16.54 4.55 15.75
CA SER A 223 -16.87 5.83 16.40
C SER A 223 -16.89 7.02 15.42
N TRP A 224 -16.08 6.98 14.36
CA TRP A 224 -16.02 8.03 13.34
C TRP A 224 -17.27 8.19 12.49
N PHE A 225 -18.08 7.14 12.36
CA PHE A 225 -19.25 7.12 11.46
C PHE A 225 -20.59 7.03 12.22
N LEU A 226 -20.57 7.16 13.54
CA LEU A 226 -21.78 7.17 14.36
C LEU A 226 -22.31 8.60 14.50
N ASP A 227 -23.59 8.78 14.19
CA ASP A 227 -24.27 10.08 14.28
C ASP A 227 -24.54 10.51 15.74
N ASP A 228 -24.76 9.54 16.63
CA ASP A 228 -25.02 9.78 18.04
C ASP A 228 -23.70 10.00 18.80
N PRO A 229 -23.45 11.21 19.36
CA PRO A 229 -22.19 11.52 20.02
C PRO A 229 -21.89 10.66 21.25
N ASP A 230 -22.92 10.26 22.01
CA ASP A 230 -22.72 9.48 23.24
C ASP A 230 -22.31 8.05 22.89
N ILE A 231 -22.95 7.47 21.87
CA ILE A 231 -22.60 6.14 21.37
C ILE A 231 -21.21 6.18 20.69
N ALA A 232 -20.92 7.22 19.89
CA ALA A 232 -19.61 7.40 19.28
C ALA A 232 -18.49 7.46 20.34
N GLN A 233 -18.70 8.22 21.40
CA GLN A 233 -17.76 8.32 22.52
C GLN A 233 -17.60 6.98 23.26
N ASP A 234 -18.66 6.19 23.40
CA ASP A 234 -18.62 4.85 23.99
C ASP A 234 -17.71 3.91 23.17
N TYR A 235 -17.86 3.87 21.84
CA TYR A 235 -17.00 3.09 20.95
C TYR A 235 -15.54 3.59 20.94
N ALA A 236 -15.32 4.91 21.02
CA ALA A 236 -13.97 5.46 21.14
C ALA A 236 -13.29 4.98 22.42
N ARG A 237 -14.01 4.98 23.56
CA ARG A 237 -13.50 4.50 24.85
C ARG A 237 -13.14 3.01 24.81
N TYR A 238 -13.99 2.14 24.24
CA TYR A 238 -13.61 0.73 24.06
C TYR A 238 -12.40 0.55 23.15
N GLY A 239 -12.26 1.38 22.12
CA GLY A 239 -11.08 1.40 21.26
C GLY A 239 -9.79 1.57 22.06
N GLU A 240 -9.79 2.55 22.96
CA GLU A 240 -8.70 2.84 23.89
C GLU A 240 -8.45 1.68 24.87
N GLU A 241 -9.49 1.13 25.49
CA GLU A 241 -9.36 -0.01 26.41
C GLU A 241 -8.74 -1.25 25.73
N TYR A 242 -9.13 -1.56 24.50
CA TYR A 242 -8.50 -2.66 23.74
C TYR A 242 -7.06 -2.33 23.32
N HIS A 243 -6.79 -1.07 23.00
CA HIS A 243 -5.45 -0.61 22.67
C HIS A 243 -4.48 -0.73 23.86
N GLU A 244 -4.91 -0.35 25.07
CA GLU A 244 -4.14 -0.54 26.31
C GLU A 244 -3.86 -2.02 26.58
N LYS A 245 -4.86 -2.89 26.39
CA LYS A 245 -4.68 -4.35 26.48
C LYS A 245 -3.62 -4.84 25.50
N CYS A 246 -3.61 -4.37 24.25
CA CYS A 246 -2.54 -4.67 23.29
C CYS A 246 -1.16 -4.24 23.80
N ILE A 247 -1.01 -3.02 24.30
CA ILE A 247 0.27 -2.51 24.81
C ILE A 247 0.81 -3.42 25.93
N SER A 248 -0.05 -3.80 26.88
CA SER A 248 0.34 -4.67 27.99
C SER A 248 0.89 -6.04 27.53
N LEU A 249 0.38 -6.55 26.40
CA LEU A 249 0.83 -7.80 25.79
C LEU A 249 2.08 -7.62 24.91
N LEU A 250 2.18 -6.49 24.20
CA LEU A 250 3.29 -6.18 23.30
C LEU A 250 4.61 -5.97 24.03
N LEU A 251 4.57 -5.25 25.16
CA LEU A 251 5.80 -4.81 25.85
C LEU A 251 6.73 -5.97 26.24
N PRO A 252 6.27 -7.07 26.85
CA PRO A 252 7.13 -8.22 27.13
C PRO A 252 7.66 -8.91 25.86
N MET A 253 6.88 -8.92 24.77
CA MET A 253 7.23 -9.60 23.52
C MET A 253 8.35 -8.88 22.74
N LEU A 254 8.56 -7.58 22.97
CA LEU A 254 9.68 -6.83 22.36
C LEU A 254 11.05 -7.39 22.75
N ASN A 255 11.15 -8.04 23.91
CA ASN A 255 12.38 -8.63 24.41
C ASN A 255 12.49 -10.14 24.10
N ASP A 256 11.51 -10.72 23.41
CA ASP A 256 11.47 -12.14 23.07
C ASP A 256 11.68 -12.36 21.56
N SER A 257 12.80 -13.00 21.22
CA SER A 257 13.27 -13.18 19.84
C SER A 257 12.31 -14.01 18.97
N GLU A 258 11.59 -14.96 19.57
CA GLU A 258 10.62 -15.79 18.86
C GLU A 258 9.32 -15.01 18.63
N SER A 259 8.79 -14.36 19.66
CA SER A 259 7.55 -13.62 19.57
C SER A 259 7.63 -12.42 18.63
N ILE A 260 8.71 -11.64 18.70
CA ILE A 260 8.84 -10.43 17.89
C ILE A 260 8.95 -10.73 16.39
N THR A 261 9.38 -11.95 16.01
CA THR A 261 9.48 -12.36 14.60
C THR A 261 8.24 -13.10 14.09
N ASP A 262 7.25 -13.36 14.93
CA ASP A 262 5.99 -13.97 14.48
C ASP A 262 5.18 -12.99 13.62
N GLY A 263 4.52 -13.51 12.58
CA GLY A 263 3.66 -12.70 11.71
C GLY A 263 2.53 -11.99 12.45
N ALA A 264 2.02 -12.55 13.55
CA ALA A 264 1.01 -11.93 14.40
C ALA A 264 1.53 -10.66 15.11
N PHE A 265 2.80 -10.64 15.51
CA PHE A 265 3.41 -9.45 16.12
C PHE A 265 3.50 -8.32 15.11
N LEU A 266 4.02 -8.61 13.91
CA LEU A 266 4.13 -7.62 12.84
C LEU A 266 2.75 -7.13 12.39
N ALA A 267 1.78 -8.03 12.24
CA ALA A 267 0.40 -7.68 11.89
C ALA A 267 -0.29 -6.82 12.97
N CYS A 268 -0.08 -7.14 14.25
CA CYS A 268 -0.57 -6.29 15.34
C CYS A 268 0.05 -4.89 15.26
N SER A 269 1.36 -4.80 15.05
CA SER A 269 2.06 -3.51 14.91
C SER A 269 1.51 -2.68 13.75
N THR A 270 1.21 -3.29 12.60
CA THR A 270 0.65 -2.57 11.44
C THR A 270 -0.80 -2.14 11.65
N ILE A 271 -1.63 -2.95 12.32
CA ILE A 271 -3.01 -2.61 12.69
C ILE A 271 -3.03 -1.45 13.68
N LEU A 272 -2.21 -1.52 14.73
CA LEU A 272 -2.15 -0.47 15.74
C LEU A 272 -1.50 0.82 15.23
N ARG A 273 -0.60 0.73 14.24
CA ARG A 273 -0.15 1.91 13.52
C ARG A 273 -1.30 2.63 12.82
N TRP A 274 -2.23 1.90 12.20
CA TRP A 274 -3.42 2.52 11.61
C TRP A 274 -4.38 3.06 12.68
N TYR A 275 -4.51 2.39 13.83
CA TYR A 275 -5.22 2.95 14.99
C TYR A 275 -4.66 4.32 15.43
N GLU A 276 -3.32 4.48 15.48
CA GLU A 276 -2.68 5.77 15.80
C GLU A 276 -3.07 6.84 14.77
N GLU A 277 -2.98 6.53 13.48
CA GLU A 277 -3.30 7.45 12.39
C GLU A 277 -4.77 7.90 12.42
N LEU A 278 -5.67 6.95 12.67
CA LEU A 278 -7.10 7.18 12.84
C LEU A 278 -7.39 8.05 14.09
N SER A 279 -6.67 7.81 15.18
CA SER A 279 -6.93 8.46 16.47
C SER A 279 -6.13 9.75 16.66
N ALA A 280 -5.25 10.11 15.72
CA ALA A 280 -4.41 11.30 15.79
C ALA A 280 -5.18 12.61 16.04
N PRO A 281 -6.39 12.84 15.47
CA PRO A 281 -7.17 14.05 15.76
C PRO A 281 -7.69 14.11 17.19
N ILE A 282 -7.94 12.95 17.79
CA ILE A 282 -8.45 12.82 19.17
C ILE A 282 -7.30 13.09 20.15
N HIS A 283 -6.14 12.50 19.90
CA HIS A 283 -4.96 12.62 20.77
C HIS A 283 -4.10 13.87 20.49
N GLY A 284 -4.34 14.57 19.39
CA GLY A 284 -3.60 15.76 18.96
C GLY A 284 -2.20 15.50 18.41
N ARG A 285 -1.77 14.23 18.26
CA ARG A 285 -0.47 13.85 17.72
C ARG A 285 -0.47 12.43 17.14
N ASP A 286 0.41 12.21 16.15
CA ASP A 286 0.78 10.90 15.62
C ASP A 286 2.26 10.63 15.92
N ASP A 287 2.53 9.89 17.00
CA ASP A 287 3.90 9.62 17.46
C ASP A 287 4.57 8.42 16.74
N ALA A 288 3.83 7.69 15.90
CA ALA A 288 4.35 6.49 15.22
C ALA A 288 5.00 5.43 16.10
N ARG A 289 4.50 5.25 17.33
CA ARG A 289 5.11 4.34 18.31
C ARG A 289 4.95 2.89 17.88
N HIS A 290 3.80 2.51 17.32
CA HIS A 290 3.59 1.12 16.87
C HIS A 290 4.40 0.80 15.61
N LEU A 291 4.78 1.81 14.82
CA LEU A 291 5.72 1.63 13.72
C LEU A 291 7.11 1.20 14.20
N LEU A 292 7.54 1.65 15.39
CA LEU A 292 8.78 1.19 16.03
C LEU A 292 8.77 -0.31 16.34
N GLY A 293 7.64 -0.85 16.80
CA GLY A 293 7.46 -2.29 16.99
C GLY A 293 7.61 -3.05 15.67
N GLY A 294 7.01 -2.55 14.58
CA GLY A 294 7.19 -3.10 13.25
C GLY A 294 8.65 -3.10 12.79
N TYR A 295 9.37 -2.00 13.02
CA TYR A 295 10.81 -1.95 12.71
C TYR A 295 11.63 -2.95 13.50
N ALA A 296 11.35 -3.11 14.80
CA ALA A 296 12.04 -4.09 15.64
C ALA A 296 11.80 -5.53 15.13
N SER A 297 10.56 -5.86 14.77
CA SER A 297 10.19 -7.14 14.17
C SER A 297 10.91 -7.43 12.85
N VAL A 298 10.97 -6.44 11.95
CA VAL A 298 11.67 -6.57 10.66
C VAL A 298 13.18 -6.68 10.84
N ALA A 299 13.77 -5.85 11.71
CA ALA A 299 15.20 -5.88 12.00
C ALA A 299 15.62 -7.22 12.62
N GLU A 300 14.80 -7.76 13.53
CA GLU A 300 15.05 -9.04 14.17
C GLU A 300 14.89 -10.21 13.20
N SER A 301 13.89 -10.17 12.32
CA SER A 301 13.71 -11.16 11.24
C SER A 301 14.92 -11.17 10.29
N PHE A 302 15.47 -10.00 9.98
CA PHE A 302 16.70 -9.85 9.22
C PHE A 302 17.96 -10.32 9.96
N ARG A 303 18.00 -10.26 11.28
CA ARG A 303 19.12 -10.73 12.09
C ARG A 303 19.17 -12.26 12.13
N GLN A 304 17.99 -12.89 12.09
CA GLN A 304 17.81 -14.34 12.09
C GLN A 304 17.76 -14.96 10.69
N ASP A 305 17.92 -14.15 9.63
CA ASP A 305 17.79 -14.58 8.21
C ASP A 305 16.50 -15.36 7.92
N LEU A 306 15.39 -14.94 8.53
CA LEU A 306 14.11 -15.62 8.38
C LEU A 306 13.47 -15.35 7.02
N PRO A 307 12.80 -16.33 6.40
CA PRO A 307 12.06 -16.12 5.18
C PRO A 307 10.82 -15.25 5.40
N TRP A 308 10.46 -14.49 4.36
CA TRP A 308 9.21 -13.73 4.28
C TRP A 308 8.16 -14.55 3.55
N GLU A 309 7.36 -15.30 4.31
CA GLU A 309 6.30 -16.16 3.78
C GLU A 309 5.01 -16.06 4.62
N GLY A 310 3.89 -16.49 4.02
CA GLY A 310 2.59 -16.54 4.68
C GLY A 310 2.20 -15.23 5.37
N PHE A 311 1.74 -15.33 6.62
CA PHE A 311 1.24 -14.16 7.34
C PHE A 311 2.26 -13.05 7.53
N ARG A 312 3.52 -13.44 7.76
CA ARG A 312 4.62 -12.51 7.99
C ARG A 312 4.86 -11.66 6.74
N GLN A 313 4.82 -12.29 5.57
CA GLN A 313 4.94 -11.58 4.29
C GLN A 313 3.76 -10.63 4.04
N ALA A 314 2.53 -11.07 4.32
CA ALA A 314 1.35 -10.23 4.16
C ALA A 314 1.44 -8.97 5.05
N ALA A 315 1.85 -9.13 6.32
CA ALA A 315 2.05 -8.02 7.24
C ALA A 315 3.20 -7.10 6.84
N LEU A 316 4.30 -7.65 6.31
CA LEU A 316 5.44 -6.89 5.81
C LEU A 316 5.05 -5.87 4.73
N TRP A 317 4.16 -6.23 3.80
CA TRP A 317 3.77 -5.31 2.72
C TRP A 317 3.04 -4.07 3.24
N ILE A 318 2.21 -4.23 4.26
CA ILE A 318 1.55 -3.12 4.94
C ILE A 318 2.58 -2.30 5.73
N HIS A 319 3.50 -2.96 6.45
CA HIS A 319 4.55 -2.29 7.19
C HIS A 319 5.47 -1.46 6.27
N LEU A 320 5.88 -1.99 5.12
CA LEU A 320 6.70 -1.28 4.15
C LEU A 320 6.00 -0.02 3.64
N ARG A 321 4.70 -0.10 3.35
CA ARG A 321 3.90 1.08 2.97
C ARG A 321 3.90 2.15 4.07
N GLN A 322 3.72 1.74 5.33
CA GLN A 322 3.74 2.66 6.47
C GLN A 322 5.13 3.28 6.69
N ASP A 323 6.20 2.49 6.52
CA ASP A 323 7.58 2.99 6.61
C ASP A 323 7.88 4.03 5.52
N ILE A 324 7.53 3.76 4.26
CA ILE A 324 7.73 4.71 3.15
C ILE A 324 6.98 6.02 3.44
N PHE A 325 5.70 5.93 3.83
CA PHE A 325 4.89 7.10 4.16
C PHE A 325 5.53 7.92 5.29
N ASN A 326 5.91 7.26 6.38
CA ASN A 326 6.54 7.92 7.53
C ASN A 326 7.94 8.48 7.20
N ALA A 327 8.71 7.80 6.35
CA ALA A 327 10.02 8.24 5.90
C ALA A 327 9.94 9.54 5.11
N VAL A 328 8.95 9.66 4.21
CA VAL A 328 8.69 10.87 3.44
C VAL A 328 8.27 12.03 4.33
N ILE A 329 7.33 11.82 5.25
CA ILE A 329 6.88 12.86 6.20
C ILE A 329 8.05 13.40 7.02
N ASN A 330 8.94 12.51 7.47
CA ASN A 330 10.10 12.86 8.28
C ASN A 330 11.37 13.16 7.47
N GLN A 331 11.27 13.22 6.13
CA GLN A 331 12.38 13.48 5.21
C GLN A 331 13.66 12.66 5.51
N ARG A 332 13.47 11.36 5.76
CA ARG A 332 14.54 10.41 6.05
C ARG A 332 14.49 9.23 5.08
N VAL A 333 15.56 8.44 5.06
CA VAL A 333 15.52 7.15 4.34
C VAL A 333 14.53 6.18 5.01
N PRO A 334 13.87 5.29 4.24
CA PRO A 334 13.08 4.20 4.81
C PRO A 334 13.98 3.29 5.67
N ARG A 335 13.45 2.78 6.79
CA ARG A 335 14.24 1.89 7.68
C ARG A 335 14.22 0.44 7.19
N THR A 336 13.15 0.04 6.50
CA THR A 336 13.01 -1.28 5.90
C THR A 336 13.80 -1.33 4.61
N ASN A 337 14.95 -2.00 4.65
CA ASN A 337 15.80 -2.20 3.48
C ASN A 337 15.17 -3.23 2.54
N VAL A 338 14.52 -2.73 1.49
CA VAL A 338 13.87 -3.59 0.49
C VAL A 338 14.84 -4.55 -0.20
N ASN A 339 16.14 -4.23 -0.29
CA ASN A 339 17.16 -5.06 -0.98
C ASN A 339 17.43 -6.38 -0.25
N ARG A 340 17.05 -6.46 1.03
CA ARG A 340 17.21 -7.66 1.85
C ARG A 340 15.98 -8.57 1.87
N LEU A 341 14.88 -8.18 1.23
CA LEU A 341 13.60 -8.89 1.34
C LEU A 341 13.50 -10.15 0.43
N GLY A 342 14.44 -10.36 -0.50
CA GLY A 342 14.41 -11.53 -1.39
C GLY A 342 13.19 -11.57 -2.33
N ILE A 343 12.60 -10.42 -2.60
CA ILE A 343 11.34 -10.24 -3.34
C ILE A 343 11.55 -10.14 -4.85
N ASP A 344 10.55 -10.54 -5.63
CA ASP A 344 10.57 -10.41 -7.08
C ASP A 344 10.52 -8.94 -7.53
N ARG A 345 11.62 -8.52 -8.16
CA ARG A 345 11.81 -7.18 -8.77
C ARG A 345 11.97 -7.25 -10.28
N SER A 346 11.72 -8.40 -10.87
CA SER A 346 11.78 -8.57 -12.31
C SER A 346 10.68 -7.76 -12.98
N SER A 347 10.78 -7.61 -14.29
CA SER A 347 9.69 -7.09 -15.11
C SER A 347 8.91 -8.20 -15.82
N SER A 348 9.08 -9.46 -15.38
CA SER A 348 8.38 -10.60 -15.94
C SER A 348 6.86 -10.48 -15.79
N PRO A 349 6.05 -10.94 -16.76
CA PRO A 349 4.59 -10.93 -16.63
C PRO A 349 4.13 -11.71 -15.39
N THR A 350 3.21 -11.12 -14.63
CA THR A 350 2.67 -11.66 -13.38
C THR A 350 1.35 -10.94 -13.04
N ASP A 351 0.70 -11.31 -11.93
CA ASP A 351 -0.55 -10.74 -11.44
C ASP A 351 -0.39 -9.28 -10.96
N GLU A 352 -1.52 -8.57 -10.88
CA GLU A 352 -1.58 -7.15 -10.53
C GLU A 352 -1.06 -6.84 -9.13
N THR A 353 -1.25 -7.76 -8.18
CA THR A 353 -0.78 -7.61 -6.79
C THR A 353 0.74 -7.68 -6.74
N THR A 354 1.36 -8.57 -7.52
CA THR A 354 2.82 -8.60 -7.66
C THR A 354 3.35 -7.34 -8.34
N TRP A 355 2.66 -6.80 -9.35
CA TRP A 355 3.03 -5.50 -9.95
C TRP A 355 2.91 -4.32 -8.97
N ALA A 356 1.93 -4.35 -8.06
CA ALA A 356 1.78 -3.40 -6.96
C ALA A 356 2.94 -3.50 -5.95
N LYS A 357 3.34 -4.72 -5.57
CA LYS A 357 4.51 -4.97 -4.71
C LYS A 357 5.79 -4.44 -5.36
N ARG A 358 5.98 -4.65 -6.67
CA ARG A 358 7.15 -4.18 -7.43
C ARG A 358 7.28 -2.65 -7.42
N VAL A 359 6.19 -1.91 -7.65
CA VAL A 359 6.27 -0.43 -7.62
C VAL A 359 6.49 0.12 -6.22
N LEU A 360 5.91 -0.50 -5.19
CA LEU A 360 6.14 -0.11 -3.81
C LEU A 360 7.63 -0.21 -3.44
N CYS A 361 8.31 -1.23 -3.97
CA CYS A 361 9.76 -1.37 -3.79
C CYS A 361 10.55 -0.33 -4.58
N LEU A 362 10.15 -0.05 -5.83
CA LEU A 362 10.76 1.02 -6.61
C LEU A 362 10.63 2.37 -5.92
N GLU A 363 9.46 2.66 -5.34
CA GLU A 363 9.23 3.87 -4.57
C GLU A 363 10.12 3.93 -3.32
N ALA A 364 10.25 2.83 -2.57
CA ALA A 364 11.18 2.78 -1.44
C ALA A 364 12.62 3.17 -1.84
N GLU A 365 13.09 2.66 -2.99
CA GLU A 365 14.41 2.98 -3.53
C GLU A 365 14.53 4.44 -4.01
N VAL A 366 13.44 5.01 -4.53
CA VAL A 366 13.33 6.45 -4.87
C VAL A 366 13.40 7.30 -3.61
N VAL A 367 12.62 6.99 -2.58
CA VAL A 367 12.63 7.72 -1.29
C VAL A 367 14.00 7.62 -0.63
N GLU A 368 14.62 6.44 -0.66
CA GLU A 368 16.01 6.26 -0.21
C GLU A 368 16.97 7.15 -1.00
N TYR A 369 16.86 7.20 -2.34
CA TYR A 369 17.66 8.11 -3.16
C TYR A 369 17.46 9.59 -2.77
N CYS A 370 16.22 10.02 -2.61
CA CYS A 370 15.86 11.41 -2.30
C CYS A 370 16.42 11.91 -0.96
N PHE A 371 16.52 11.03 0.05
CA PHE A 371 16.91 11.40 1.41
C PHE A 371 18.25 10.83 1.88
N SER A 372 18.96 10.05 1.05
CA SER A 372 20.29 9.55 1.39
C SER A 372 21.35 10.67 1.41
N HIS A 373 22.32 10.55 2.30
CA HIS A 373 23.46 11.49 2.40
C HIS A 373 24.43 11.40 1.22
N GLU A 374 24.39 10.31 0.44
CA GLU A 374 25.13 10.16 -0.83
C GLU A 374 24.41 10.94 -1.95
N GLY A 375 24.50 12.26 -1.87
CA GLY A 375 23.72 13.17 -2.69
C GLY A 375 23.79 12.93 -4.21
N SER A 376 22.65 13.09 -4.88
CA SER A 376 22.53 13.49 -6.29
C SER A 376 23.36 12.71 -7.32
N SER A 377 23.56 11.39 -7.12
CA SER A 377 24.15 10.54 -8.17
C SER A 377 23.28 10.55 -9.42
N ILE A 378 23.82 11.06 -10.53
CA ILE A 378 23.16 11.02 -11.84
C ILE A 378 22.97 9.57 -12.30
N GLN A 379 23.92 8.69 -12.00
CA GLN A 379 23.84 7.27 -12.36
C GLN A 379 22.69 6.57 -11.62
N ARG A 380 22.57 6.76 -10.30
CA ARG A 380 21.48 6.19 -9.50
C ARG A 380 20.13 6.75 -9.94
N TYR A 381 20.05 8.06 -10.15
CA TYR A 381 18.86 8.71 -10.71
C TYR A 381 18.44 8.09 -12.05
N THR A 382 19.36 7.99 -13.00
CA THR A 382 19.09 7.46 -14.34
C THR A 382 18.67 5.99 -14.28
N SER A 383 19.27 5.21 -13.38
CA SER A 383 18.87 3.81 -13.17
C SER A 383 17.44 3.69 -12.64
N LEU A 384 17.04 4.54 -11.67
CA LEU A 384 15.67 4.58 -11.16
C LEU A 384 14.68 5.06 -12.22
N GLU A 385 15.02 6.09 -12.99
CA GLU A 385 14.23 6.62 -14.11
C GLU A 385 13.92 5.50 -15.13
N VAL A 386 14.95 4.75 -15.57
CA VAL A 386 14.78 3.62 -16.50
C VAL A 386 13.91 2.51 -15.92
N ARG A 387 14.03 2.21 -14.62
CA ARG A 387 13.23 1.14 -13.98
C ARG A 387 11.78 1.54 -13.79
N LEU A 388 11.50 2.81 -13.48
CA LEU A 388 10.15 3.36 -13.43
C LEU A 388 9.50 3.35 -14.83
N GLU A 389 10.25 3.73 -15.86
CA GLU A 389 9.81 3.62 -17.26
C GLU A 389 9.53 2.17 -17.67
N ASP A 390 10.39 1.24 -17.28
CA ASP A 390 10.22 -0.17 -17.58
C ASP A 390 8.99 -0.74 -16.88
N TRP A 391 8.77 -0.38 -15.62
CA TRP A 391 7.57 -0.76 -14.88
C TRP A 391 6.30 -0.25 -15.57
N ASP A 392 6.26 1.03 -15.95
CA ASP A 392 5.09 1.61 -16.63
C ASP A 392 4.82 0.95 -17.98
N ARG A 393 5.87 0.58 -18.72
CA ARG A 393 5.74 -0.07 -20.03
C ARG A 393 5.27 -1.53 -19.92
N GLN A 394 5.71 -2.25 -18.90
CA GLN A 394 5.52 -3.70 -18.80
C GLN A 394 4.31 -4.10 -17.95
N LYS A 395 3.75 -3.19 -17.14
CA LYS A 395 2.54 -3.49 -16.34
C LYS A 395 1.39 -4.02 -17.22
N PRO A 396 0.54 -4.92 -16.70
CA PRO A 396 -0.54 -5.54 -17.46
C PRO A 396 -1.58 -4.52 -17.94
N GLN A 397 -2.35 -4.89 -18.98
CA GLN A 397 -3.39 -4.01 -19.53
C GLN A 397 -4.52 -3.69 -18.54
N THR A 398 -4.69 -4.46 -17.47
CA THR A 398 -5.65 -4.21 -16.38
C THR A 398 -5.42 -2.89 -15.64
N PHE A 399 -4.21 -2.32 -15.73
CA PHE A 399 -3.88 -0.97 -15.26
C PHE A 399 -4.45 0.14 -16.15
N THR A 400 -4.95 -0.20 -17.35
CA THR A 400 -5.57 0.77 -18.25
C THR A 400 -6.94 1.15 -17.71
N PRO A 401 -7.24 2.45 -17.54
CA PRO A 401 -8.56 2.88 -17.10
C PRO A 401 -9.66 2.40 -18.05
N VAL A 402 -10.74 1.86 -17.50
CA VAL A 402 -11.96 1.55 -18.27
C VAL A 402 -12.68 2.81 -18.72
N PHE A 403 -12.45 3.91 -18.00
CA PHE A 403 -12.88 5.24 -18.38
C PHE A 403 -11.78 6.25 -18.04
N TYR A 404 -11.43 7.06 -19.02
CA TYR A 404 -10.53 8.19 -18.86
C TYR A 404 -11.16 9.45 -19.47
N GLN A 405 -11.30 10.48 -18.66
CA GLN A 405 -11.69 11.82 -19.11
C GLN A 405 -10.59 12.80 -18.70
N GLU A 406 -10.05 13.51 -19.68
CA GLU A 406 -9.09 14.59 -19.44
C GLU A 406 -9.76 15.74 -18.69
N ARG A 407 -8.99 16.50 -17.90
CA ARG A 407 -9.52 17.72 -17.27
C ARG A 407 -10.11 18.68 -18.30
N ASP A 408 -11.17 19.36 -17.91
CA ASP A 408 -11.81 20.41 -18.71
C ASP A 408 -12.22 21.58 -17.81
N PRO A 409 -11.31 22.54 -17.58
CA PRO A 409 -11.60 23.72 -16.77
C PRO A 409 -12.79 24.53 -17.31
N SER A 410 -13.08 24.48 -18.61
CA SER A 410 -14.22 25.20 -19.20
C SER A 410 -15.57 24.61 -18.78
N GLN A 411 -15.58 23.36 -18.33
CA GLN A 411 -16.75 22.63 -17.82
C GLN A 411 -16.68 22.43 -16.30
N GLY A 412 -15.76 23.11 -15.60
CA GLY A 412 -15.57 22.96 -14.16
C GLY A 412 -14.92 21.63 -13.73
N VAL A 413 -14.29 20.90 -14.66
CA VAL A 413 -13.60 19.64 -14.38
C VAL A 413 -12.11 19.93 -14.13
N SER A 414 -11.73 20.13 -12.87
CA SER A 414 -10.37 20.51 -12.46
C SER A 414 -9.34 19.37 -12.59
N PHE A 415 -9.77 18.12 -12.36
CA PHE A 415 -8.92 16.92 -12.41
C PHE A 415 -9.43 15.91 -13.43
N PRO A 416 -8.56 15.08 -14.02
CA PRO A 416 -8.99 13.98 -14.88
C PRO A 416 -9.82 12.96 -14.10
N ILE A 417 -10.74 12.27 -14.78
CA ILE A 417 -11.41 11.09 -14.24
C ILE A 417 -10.60 9.87 -14.69
N VAL A 418 -10.17 9.05 -13.73
CA VAL A 418 -9.33 7.87 -13.95
C VAL A 418 -9.98 6.67 -13.26
N SER A 419 -10.80 5.93 -14.00
CA SER A 419 -11.53 4.78 -13.44
C SER A 419 -10.82 3.48 -13.79
N VAL A 420 -10.18 2.86 -12.80
CA VAL A 420 -9.50 1.57 -12.91
C VAL A 420 -10.26 0.55 -12.05
N LEU A 421 -10.39 -0.69 -12.51
CA LEU A 421 -11.30 -1.67 -11.89
C LEU A 421 -10.73 -2.38 -10.66
N LEU A 422 -9.41 -2.55 -10.58
CA LEU A 422 -8.75 -3.34 -9.55
C LEU A 422 -8.05 -2.42 -8.55
N ASP A 423 -8.27 -2.68 -7.26
CA ASP A 423 -7.72 -1.85 -6.17
C ASP A 423 -6.18 -1.90 -6.15
N SER A 424 -5.58 -3.06 -6.43
CA SER A 424 -4.13 -3.22 -6.55
C SER A 424 -3.55 -2.36 -7.69
N CYS A 425 -4.27 -2.21 -8.80
CA CYS A 425 -3.86 -1.31 -9.90
C CYS A 425 -3.98 0.17 -9.51
N VAL A 426 -5.08 0.56 -8.84
CA VAL A 426 -5.27 1.93 -8.34
C VAL A 426 -4.14 2.31 -7.38
N PHE A 427 -3.86 1.43 -6.41
CA PHE A 427 -2.74 1.58 -5.49
C PHE A 427 -1.40 1.69 -6.21
N ALA A 428 -1.11 0.77 -7.11
CA ALA A 428 0.16 0.77 -7.80
C ALA A 428 0.36 2.03 -8.66
N LEU A 429 -0.69 2.54 -9.31
CA LEU A 429 -0.64 3.79 -10.05
C LEU A 429 -0.41 5.00 -9.13
N SER A 430 -1.04 5.06 -7.95
CA SER A 430 -0.79 6.18 -7.02
C SER A 430 0.65 6.19 -6.52
N HIS A 431 1.18 5.02 -6.16
CA HIS A 431 2.56 4.87 -5.72
C HIS A 431 3.56 5.19 -6.87
N TYR A 432 3.25 4.78 -8.10
CA TYR A 432 4.02 5.17 -9.29
C TYR A 432 4.04 6.69 -9.50
N TYR A 433 2.88 7.34 -9.52
CA TYR A 433 2.81 8.79 -9.74
C TYR A 433 3.49 9.58 -8.64
N PHE A 434 3.41 9.11 -7.39
CA PHE A 434 4.15 9.70 -6.28
C PHE A 434 5.67 9.55 -6.44
N ALA A 435 6.15 8.37 -6.79
CA ALA A 435 7.57 8.15 -7.08
C ALA A 435 8.06 9.09 -8.21
N MET A 436 7.26 9.31 -9.25
CA MET A 436 7.57 10.27 -10.31
C MET A 436 7.65 11.72 -9.79
N LEU A 437 6.77 12.14 -8.87
CA LEU A 437 6.85 13.46 -8.23
C LEU A 437 8.16 13.63 -7.45
N MET A 438 8.53 12.64 -6.65
CA MET A 438 9.79 12.65 -5.89
C MET A 438 11.00 12.73 -6.82
N MET A 439 11.03 11.94 -7.89
CA MET A 439 12.09 12.00 -8.89
C MET A 439 12.22 13.40 -9.52
N LEU A 440 11.09 14.06 -9.85
CA LEU A 440 11.13 15.38 -10.50
C LEU A 440 11.80 16.46 -9.65
N VAL A 441 11.54 16.50 -8.34
CA VAL A 441 12.11 17.53 -7.46
C VAL A 441 13.54 17.21 -7.00
N HIS A 442 13.97 15.96 -7.15
CA HIS A 442 15.32 15.50 -6.81
C HIS A 442 16.20 15.24 -8.05
N ASP A 443 15.85 15.76 -9.24
CA ASP A 443 16.65 15.57 -10.45
C ASP A 443 18.02 16.30 -10.35
N PRO A 444 19.16 15.55 -10.32
CA PRO A 444 20.48 16.13 -10.16
C PRO A 444 21.00 16.86 -11.41
N ARG A 445 20.31 16.71 -12.54
CA ARG A 445 20.66 17.32 -13.84
C ARG A 445 20.13 18.76 -13.95
N MET A 446 19.37 19.21 -12.96
CA MET A 446 18.74 20.52 -12.97
C MET A 446 19.77 21.66 -13.02
N PRO A 447 19.65 22.61 -13.97
CA PRO A 447 20.48 23.81 -13.97
C PRO A 447 20.31 24.55 -12.65
N LYS A 448 21.39 25.12 -12.08
CA LYS A 448 21.31 25.81 -10.78
C LYS A 448 20.94 27.29 -10.89
N VAL A 449 21.28 27.95 -11.99
CA VAL A 449 21.08 29.40 -12.21
C VAL A 449 20.90 29.73 -13.69
N GLY A 450 20.38 30.93 -13.99
CA GLY A 450 20.30 31.49 -15.34
C GLY A 450 18.98 31.23 -16.07
N ALA A 451 18.90 31.65 -17.34
CA ALA A 451 17.67 31.54 -18.15
C ALA A 451 17.21 30.07 -18.34
N GLN A 452 18.17 29.14 -18.46
CA GLN A 452 17.89 27.71 -18.55
C GLN A 452 17.25 27.16 -17.27
N TYR A 453 17.66 27.66 -16.09
CA TYR A 453 17.01 27.31 -14.83
C TYR A 453 15.54 27.74 -14.81
N LEU A 454 15.23 28.98 -15.21
CA LEU A 454 13.85 29.48 -15.24
C LEU A 454 12.96 28.68 -16.20
N GLU A 455 13.47 28.32 -17.37
CA GLU A 455 12.71 27.50 -18.32
C GLU A 455 12.50 26.07 -17.77
N CYS A 456 13.55 25.49 -17.17
CA CYS A 456 13.45 24.17 -16.56
C CYS A 456 12.48 24.14 -15.37
N GLN A 457 12.44 25.18 -14.55
CA GLN A 457 11.46 25.34 -13.47
C GLN A 457 10.01 25.37 -13.99
N LYS A 458 9.75 26.03 -15.12
CA LYS A 458 8.42 26.01 -15.76
C LYS A 458 8.05 24.61 -16.22
N GLU A 459 8.98 23.88 -16.82
CA GLU A 459 8.73 22.51 -17.29
C GLU A 459 8.52 21.53 -16.12
N ILE A 460 9.32 21.62 -15.05
CA ILE A 460 9.10 20.85 -13.83
C ILE A 460 7.73 21.16 -13.24
N ARG A 461 7.36 22.44 -13.14
CA ARG A 461 6.05 22.84 -12.63
C ARG A 461 4.92 22.19 -13.42
N LYS A 462 5.00 22.16 -14.75
CA LYS A 462 4.01 21.47 -15.59
C LYS A 462 3.92 19.98 -15.27
N LYS A 463 5.06 19.30 -15.10
CA LYS A 463 5.12 17.87 -14.80
C LYS A 463 4.61 17.54 -13.39
N ILE A 464 4.98 18.34 -12.38
CA ILE A 464 4.48 18.19 -11.01
C ILE A 464 2.96 18.32 -11.01
N LEU A 465 2.43 19.39 -11.63
CA LEU A 465 0.99 19.57 -11.71
C LEU A 465 0.31 18.45 -12.51
N HIS A 466 0.95 17.86 -13.51
CA HIS A 466 0.42 16.71 -14.23
C HIS A 466 0.22 15.49 -13.30
N PHE A 467 1.27 15.06 -12.59
CA PHE A 467 1.16 13.91 -11.69
C PHE A 467 0.27 14.18 -10.49
N LEU A 468 0.29 15.40 -9.93
CA LEU A 468 -0.60 15.78 -8.84
C LEU A 468 -2.09 15.71 -9.25
N ARG A 469 -2.40 16.13 -10.48
CA ARG A 469 -3.76 16.01 -11.03
C ARG A 469 -4.16 14.56 -11.29
N LEU A 470 -3.24 13.71 -11.76
CA LEU A 470 -3.50 12.27 -11.91
C LEU A 470 -3.80 11.62 -10.56
N LEU A 471 -3.04 11.94 -9.51
CA LEU A 471 -3.29 11.48 -8.14
C LEU A 471 -4.65 11.96 -7.63
N CYS A 472 -4.95 13.25 -7.74
CA CYS A 472 -6.25 13.79 -7.32
C CYS A 472 -7.42 13.18 -8.12
N GLY A 473 -7.23 12.96 -9.41
CA GLY A 473 -8.20 12.31 -10.29
C GLY A 473 -8.46 10.86 -9.89
N LEU A 474 -7.39 10.11 -9.61
CA LEU A 474 -7.45 8.72 -9.17
C LEU A 474 -8.14 8.58 -7.81
N ALA A 475 -7.76 9.43 -6.83
CA ALA A 475 -8.37 9.50 -5.51
C ALA A 475 -9.85 9.88 -5.56
N SER A 476 -10.23 10.79 -6.46
CA SER A 476 -11.63 11.18 -6.68
C SER A 476 -12.44 10.04 -7.28
N SER A 477 -11.84 9.27 -8.20
CA SER A 477 -12.53 8.27 -9.01
C SER A 477 -12.61 6.89 -8.37
N SER A 478 -11.76 6.58 -7.38
CA SER A 478 -11.64 5.26 -6.79
C SER A 478 -11.65 5.31 -5.25
N PRO A 479 -12.44 4.47 -4.56
CA PRO A 479 -12.47 4.38 -3.10
C PRO A 479 -11.41 3.42 -2.56
N VAL A 480 -10.13 3.71 -2.84
CA VAL A 480 -8.99 2.91 -2.37
C VAL A 480 -8.19 3.75 -1.37
N PRO A 481 -8.42 3.58 -0.05
CA PRO A 481 -7.83 4.44 0.97
C PRO A 481 -6.30 4.51 0.94
N PRO A 482 -5.53 3.42 0.74
CA PRO A 482 -4.08 3.52 0.60
C PRO A 482 -3.63 4.46 -0.55
N ALA A 483 -4.36 4.47 -1.67
CA ALA A 483 -4.07 5.36 -2.80
C ALA A 483 -4.47 6.82 -2.52
N ARG A 484 -5.57 7.01 -1.79
CA ARG A 484 -6.04 8.31 -1.33
C ARG A 484 -5.11 8.92 -0.27
N GLY A 485 -4.60 8.11 0.65
CA GLY A 485 -3.54 8.48 1.60
C GLY A 485 -2.29 8.96 0.88
N MET A 486 -1.85 8.24 -0.17
CA MET A 486 -0.73 8.68 -1.01
C MET A 486 -1.00 10.02 -1.71
N THR A 487 -2.25 10.25 -2.13
CA THR A 487 -2.66 11.56 -2.70
C THR A 487 -2.63 12.67 -1.65
N CYS A 488 -3.01 12.39 -0.40
CA CYS A 488 -2.90 13.35 0.70
C CYS A 488 -1.43 13.72 0.97
N LEU A 489 -0.53 12.73 0.96
CA LEU A 489 0.92 12.97 1.08
C LEU A 489 1.47 13.80 -0.08
N ALA A 490 1.02 13.52 -1.31
CA ALA A 490 1.39 14.34 -2.46
C ALA A 490 0.90 15.79 -2.33
N LEU A 491 -0.32 15.99 -1.85
CA LEU A 491 -0.88 17.32 -1.62
C LEU A 491 -0.15 18.06 -0.49
N SER A 492 0.26 17.39 0.58
CA SER A 492 1.02 18.06 1.66
C SER A 492 2.38 18.59 1.19
N LEU A 493 3.06 17.87 0.30
CA LEU A 493 4.38 18.26 -0.20
C LEU A 493 4.32 19.19 -1.41
N PHE A 494 3.41 18.92 -2.36
CA PHE A 494 3.38 19.57 -3.66
C PHE A 494 2.15 20.47 -3.87
N GLY A 495 1.20 20.50 -2.94
CA GLY A 495 -0.06 21.25 -3.09
C GLY A 495 0.12 22.77 -3.20
N SER A 496 1.19 23.32 -2.61
CA SER A 496 1.55 24.73 -2.78
C SER A 496 1.79 25.12 -4.25
N TRP A 497 2.10 24.16 -5.12
CA TRP A 497 2.32 24.41 -6.54
C TRP A 497 1.03 24.70 -7.30
N ILE A 498 -0.15 24.39 -6.75
CA ILE A 498 -1.44 24.67 -7.39
C ILE A 498 -1.75 26.18 -7.32
N THR A 499 -1.90 26.82 -8.48
CA THR A 499 -2.23 28.26 -8.60
C THR A 499 -3.63 28.53 -9.09
N ASP A 500 -4.27 27.57 -9.74
CA ASP A 500 -5.64 27.75 -10.22
C ASP A 500 -6.63 27.58 -9.07
N HIS A 501 -7.49 28.57 -8.82
CA HIS A 501 -8.44 28.53 -7.70
C HIS A 501 -9.41 27.35 -7.80
N ALA A 502 -9.87 26.98 -8.99
CA ALA A 502 -10.77 25.84 -9.16
C ALA A 502 -10.05 24.50 -8.91
N GLU A 503 -8.75 24.39 -9.21
CA GLU A 503 -7.93 23.25 -8.81
C GLU A 503 -7.68 23.22 -7.28
N ARG A 504 -7.48 24.37 -6.64
CA ARG A 504 -7.35 24.47 -5.18
C ARG A 504 -8.62 23.99 -4.47
N ASP A 505 -9.79 24.48 -4.89
CA ASP A 505 -11.08 24.05 -4.35
C ASP A 505 -11.34 22.56 -4.60
N ALA A 506 -11.01 22.06 -5.79
CA ALA A 506 -11.10 20.64 -6.10
C ALA A 506 -10.18 19.80 -5.21
N ALA A 507 -8.94 20.24 -4.94
CA ALA A 507 -8.02 19.54 -4.05
C ALA A 507 -8.56 19.47 -2.62
N ILE A 508 -9.14 20.57 -2.11
CA ILE A 508 -9.80 20.58 -0.79
C ILE A 508 -11.00 19.61 -0.76
N ASN A 509 -11.76 19.53 -1.85
CA ASN A 509 -12.87 18.57 -1.96
C ASN A 509 -12.38 17.12 -1.97
N VAL A 510 -11.24 16.82 -2.59
CA VAL A 510 -10.60 15.49 -2.49
C VAL A 510 -10.28 15.19 -1.04
N LEU A 511 -9.59 16.09 -0.33
CA LEU A 511 -9.23 15.88 1.08
C LEU A 511 -10.46 15.70 1.98
N ARG A 512 -11.51 16.48 1.77
CA ARG A 512 -12.78 16.33 2.49
C ARG A 512 -13.44 14.97 2.22
N LYS A 513 -13.39 14.49 0.97
CA LYS A 513 -13.91 13.17 0.61
C LYS A 513 -13.15 12.05 1.35
N VAL A 514 -11.83 12.15 1.41
CA VAL A 514 -10.96 11.21 2.15
C VAL A 514 -11.31 11.17 3.64
N ASP A 515 -11.47 12.35 4.25
CA ASP A 515 -11.88 12.50 5.66
C ASP A 515 -13.24 11.85 5.94
N GLN A 516 -14.21 12.07 5.04
CA GLN A 516 -15.60 11.61 5.19
C GLN A 516 -15.81 10.13 4.87
N GLU A 517 -15.06 9.57 3.93
CA GLU A 517 -15.28 8.19 3.45
C GLU A 517 -14.30 7.19 4.06
N ASP A 518 -13.08 7.62 4.38
CA ASP A 518 -12.01 6.70 4.76
C ASP A 518 -11.63 6.82 6.26
N ALA A 519 -12.24 7.74 7.01
CA ALA A 519 -11.82 8.10 8.37
C ALA A 519 -10.32 8.45 8.46
N TRP A 520 -9.80 9.12 7.42
CA TRP A 520 -8.42 9.58 7.38
C TRP A 520 -8.36 11.09 7.60
N PRO A 521 -7.75 11.56 8.70
CA PRO A 521 -7.86 12.95 9.10
C PRO A 521 -7.09 13.89 8.16
N THR A 522 -7.83 14.76 7.47
CA THR A 522 -7.22 15.76 6.57
C THR A 522 -7.43 17.20 7.01
N SER A 523 -8.06 17.45 8.17
CA SER A 523 -8.38 18.78 8.67
C SER A 523 -7.17 19.73 8.73
N SER A 524 -6.06 19.30 9.35
CA SER A 524 -4.83 20.11 9.43
C SER A 524 -4.29 20.42 8.04
N LEU A 525 -4.17 19.39 7.19
CA LEU A 525 -3.67 19.55 5.82
C LEU A 525 -4.51 20.54 4.98
N ARG A 526 -5.83 20.53 5.13
CA ARG A 526 -6.71 21.50 4.46
C ARG A 526 -6.44 22.93 4.93
N GLN A 527 -6.24 23.13 6.23
CA GLN A 527 -5.92 24.44 6.80
C GLN A 527 -4.55 24.92 6.32
N ASP A 528 -3.54 24.05 6.35
CA ASP A 528 -2.18 24.35 5.92
C ASP A 528 -2.13 24.75 4.44
N LEU A 529 -2.83 24.01 3.57
CA LEU A 529 -2.89 24.34 2.14
C LEU A 529 -3.58 25.67 1.88
N ARG A 530 -4.68 25.98 2.58
CA ARG A 530 -5.35 27.27 2.46
C ARG A 530 -4.43 28.42 2.88
N ALA A 531 -3.76 28.30 4.02
CA ALA A 531 -2.81 29.30 4.49
C ALA A 531 -1.62 29.49 3.52
N GLN A 532 -1.11 28.41 2.93
CA GLN A 532 -0.05 28.47 1.92
C GLN A 532 -0.50 29.16 0.62
N TRP A 533 -1.76 29.02 0.23
CA TRP A 533 -2.31 29.69 -0.94
C TRP A 533 -2.63 31.17 -0.66
N GLU A 534 -3.20 31.48 0.50
CA GLU A 534 -3.49 32.85 0.94
C GLU A 534 -2.22 33.69 1.11
N SER A 535 -1.12 33.10 1.59
CA SER A 535 0.16 33.80 1.71
C SER A 535 0.88 34.07 0.38
N ARG A 536 0.44 33.44 -0.71
CA ARG A 536 1.01 33.59 -2.06
C ARG A 536 0.24 34.52 -2.96
N ASP A 537 -1.06 34.65 -2.72
CA ASP A 537 -1.96 35.57 -3.42
C ASP A 537 -1.83 36.99 -2.83
#